data_AF-A0A9D4DH56-F1
#
_entry.id   AF-A0A9D4DH56-F1
#
_cell.length_a   1.000
_cell.length_b   1.000
_cell.length_c   1.000
_cell.angle_alpha   90.00
_cell.angle_beta   90.00
_cell.angle_gamma   90.00
#
_symmetry.space_group_name_H-M   'P 1'
#
loop_
_entity.id
_entity.type
_entity.pdbx_description
1 polymer ?
#
loop_
_entity_poly.entity_id
_entity_poly.type
_entity_poly.pdbx_seq_one_letter_code
_entity_poly.pdbx_strand_id
1 'polypeptide(L)'
;MLTGAVDLDAVKNDVERKALEGMINNFGQTPCQLLRDPHPRRLIFDDLLAKAMKTDRHLSLFYFLENLKLYFVEVRFWCWFW
;
A
#
# COMPACT_ATOMS: atom_id res chain seq x y z
N MET A 1 12.30 6.45 12.09
CA MET A 1 12.39 6.87 13.50
C MET A 1 11.22 7.79 13.75
N LEU A 2 10.20 7.30 14.47
CA LEU A 2 9.17 8.08 15.17
C LEU A 2 8.25 7.19 16.05
N THR A 3 8.65 5.94 16.32
CA THR A 3 8.05 5.10 17.36
C THR A 3 8.76 5.40 18.68
N GLY A 4 8.38 6.49 19.35
CA GLY A 4 9.00 6.92 20.61
C GLY A 4 8.75 8.37 21.02
N ALA A 5 7.70 9.01 20.51
CA ALA A 5 7.44 10.43 20.76
C ALA A 5 6.91 10.72 22.19
N VAL A 6 6.48 9.70 22.94
CA VAL A 6 5.98 9.84 24.30
C VAL A 6 6.42 8.63 25.12
N ASP A 7 7.16 8.87 26.20
CA ASP A 7 7.48 7.86 27.21
C ASP A 7 6.44 7.93 28.34
N LEU A 8 5.45 7.02 28.28
CA LEU A 8 4.32 6.99 29.22
C LEU A 8 4.73 6.52 30.62
N ASP A 9 5.86 5.81 30.75
CA ASP A 9 6.38 5.31 32.02
C ASP A 9 7.03 6.43 32.86
N ALA A 10 7.39 7.55 32.23
CA ALA A 10 7.91 8.72 32.92
C ALA A 10 6.82 9.52 33.68
N VAL A 11 5.54 9.31 33.37
CA VAL A 11 4.41 10.06 33.95
C VAL A 11 3.90 9.39 35.23
N LYS A 12 4.30 9.93 36.38
CA LYS A 12 3.92 9.41 37.71
C LYS A 12 2.47 9.70 38.12
N ASN A 13 1.82 10.71 37.51
CA ASN A 13 0.43 11.07 37.80
C ASN A 13 -0.56 10.26 36.95
N ASP A 14 -1.45 9.51 37.59
CA ASP A 14 -2.44 8.65 36.92
C ASP A 14 -3.45 9.42 36.06
N VAL A 15 -3.79 10.66 36.46
CA VAL A 15 -4.74 11.52 35.74
C VAL A 15 -4.14 12.01 34.42
N GLU A 16 -2.88 12.45 34.46
CA GLU A 16 -2.16 12.96 33.30
C GLU A 16 -1.89 11.83 32.29
N ARG A 17 -1.55 10.63 32.76
CA ARG A 17 -1.35 9.46 31.89
C ARG A 17 -2.62 9.11 31.11
N LYS A 18 -3.77 9.02 31.79
CA LYS A 18 -5.06 8.72 31.16
C LYS A 18 -5.49 9.81 30.17
N ALA A 19 -5.24 11.08 30.48
CA ALA A 19 -5.52 12.18 29.57
C ALA A 19 -4.66 12.06 28.30
N LEU A 20 -3.37 11.72 28.44
CA LEU A 20 -2.44 11.58 27.32
C LEU A 20 -2.73 10.34 26.46
N GLU A 21 -3.04 9.21 27.08
CA GLU A 21 -3.53 8.00 26.39
C GLU A 21 -4.82 8.30 25.63
N GLY A 22 -5.76 9.02 26.24
CA GLY A 22 -6.98 9.48 25.60
C GLY A 22 -6.71 10.39 24.40
N MET A 23 -5.70 11.26 24.49
CA MET A 23 -5.28 12.09 23.36
C MET A 23 -4.65 11.27 22.23
N ILE A 24 -3.75 10.34 22.53
CA ILE A 24 -3.08 9.50 21.53
C ILE A 24 -4.10 8.58 20.83
N ASN A 25 -5.03 8.00 21.59
CA ASN A 25 -6.02 7.06 21.06
C ASN A 25 -7.09 7.75 20.20
N ASN A 26 -7.54 8.95 20.60
CA ASN A 26 -8.66 9.62 19.94
C ASN A 26 -8.27 10.69 18.93
N PHE A 27 -7.12 11.35 19.09
CA PHE A 27 -6.67 12.45 18.21
C PHE A 27 -5.47 12.07 17.33
N GLY A 28 -4.87 10.91 17.56
CA GLY A 28 -4.22 10.16 16.49
C GLY A 28 -2.76 9.85 16.72
N GLN A 29 -2.41 8.62 16.35
CA GLN A 29 -1.05 8.17 16.14
C GLN A 29 -0.53 8.76 14.82
N THR A 30 0.68 9.31 14.83
CA THR A 30 1.35 9.63 13.58
C THR A 30 1.73 8.33 12.87
N PRO A 31 1.26 8.07 11.64
CA PRO A 31 1.64 6.87 10.91
C PRO A 31 3.17 6.82 10.77
N CYS A 32 3.72 5.61 10.80
CA CYS A 32 5.16 5.42 10.74
C CYS A 32 5.72 5.97 9.42
N GLN A 33 6.77 6.79 9.53
CA GLN A 33 7.47 7.36 8.38
C GLN A 33 8.17 6.24 7.58
N LEU A 34 7.69 6.00 6.36
CA LEU A 34 8.21 4.95 5.47
C LEU A 34 9.52 5.35 4.77
N LEU A 35 9.64 6.63 4.41
CA LEU A 35 10.75 7.16 3.61
C LEU A 35 11.49 8.24 4.39
N ARG A 36 12.82 8.20 4.35
CA ARG A 36 13.67 9.28 4.89
C ARG A 36 13.82 10.42 3.88
N ASP A 37 13.97 10.05 2.62
CA ASP A 37 14.08 11.00 1.50
C ASP A 37 12.71 11.32 0.89
N PRO A 38 12.56 12.44 0.17
CA PRO A 38 11.33 12.78 -0.53
C PRO A 38 10.87 11.65 -1.46
N HIS A 39 9.56 11.38 -1.49
CA HIS A 39 9.00 10.36 -2.37
C HIS A 39 9.36 10.68 -3.83
N PRO A 40 9.88 9.71 -4.60
CA PRO A 40 10.25 9.95 -5.99
C PRO A 40 9.04 10.37 -6.82
N ARG A 41 9.23 11.27 -7.78
CA ARG A 41 8.14 11.68 -8.67
C ARG A 41 7.59 10.49 -9.44
N ARG A 42 6.27 10.45 -9.56
CA ARG A 42 5.59 9.46 -10.40
C ARG A 42 5.98 9.71 -11.85
N LEU A 43 6.48 8.66 -12.52
CA LEU A 43 6.84 8.70 -13.94
C LEU A 43 5.58 8.67 -14.81
N ILE A 44 5.65 9.32 -15.98
CA ILE A 44 4.60 9.28 -17.02
C ILE A 44 4.78 7.98 -17.83
N PHE A 45 3.75 7.57 -18.56
CA PHE A 45 3.71 6.31 -19.29
C PHE A 45 4.89 6.13 -20.27
N ASP A 46 5.26 7.16 -21.03
CA ASP A 46 6.36 7.09 -22.00
C ASP A 46 7.72 6.87 -21.32
N ASP A 47 7.98 7.59 -20.22
CA ASP A 47 9.19 7.43 -19.42
C ASP A 47 9.25 6.05 -18.75
N LEU A 48 8.09 5.54 -18.31
CA LEU A 48 7.97 4.20 -17.75
C LEU A 48 8.29 3.13 -18.80
N LEU A 49 7.80 3.28 -20.03
CA LEU A 49 8.09 2.41 -21.16
C LEU A 49 9.58 2.39 -21.49
N ALA A 50 10.20 3.57 -21.64
CA ALA A 50 11.62 3.69 -21.91
C ALA A 50 12.46 3.04 -20.79
N LYS A 51 12.06 3.20 -19.52
CA LYS A 51 12.73 2.58 -18.38
C LYS A 51 12.53 1.07 -18.33
N ALA A 52 11.32 0.58 -18.61
CA ALA A 52 10.98 -0.84 -18.66
C ALA A 52 11.84 -1.56 -19.70
N MET A 53 11.95 -1.00 -20.92
CA MET A 53 12.81 -1.53 -21.99
C MET A 53 14.29 -1.59 -21.58
N LYS A 54 14.81 -0.53 -20.94
CA LYS A 54 16.20 -0.49 -20.49
C LYS A 54 16.52 -1.48 -19.37
N THR A 55 15.54 -1.76 -18.51
CA THR A 55 15.71 -2.61 -17.32
C THR A 55 15.19 -4.04 -17.54
N ASP A 56 14.73 -4.35 -18.76
CA ASP A 56 14.07 -5.60 -19.13
C ASP A 56 12.95 -6.00 -18.14
N ARG A 57 12.20 -5.01 -17.65
CA ARG A 57 11.10 -5.22 -16.71
C ARG A 57 9.77 -5.24 -17.44
N HIS A 58 8.95 -6.25 -17.18
CA HIS A 58 7.60 -6.31 -17.73
C HIS A 58 6.71 -5.20 -17.14
N LEU A 59 5.91 -4.57 -18.00
CA LEU A 59 4.94 -3.56 -17.60
C LEU A 59 3.77 -4.19 -16.85
N SER A 60 3.16 -3.42 -15.94
CA SER A 60 1.96 -3.88 -15.25
C SER A 60 0.82 -4.10 -16.24
N LEU A 61 0.07 -5.20 -16.09
CA LEU A 61 -1.12 -5.48 -16.91
C LEU A 61 -2.17 -4.37 -16.82
N PHE A 62 -2.21 -3.65 -15.68
CA PHE A 62 -3.14 -2.55 -15.43
C PHE A 62 -2.97 -1.36 -16.41
N TYR A 63 -1.87 -1.28 -17.16
CA TYR A 63 -1.71 -0.27 -18.21
C TYR A 63 -2.45 -0.61 -19.51
N PHE A 64 -2.87 -1.87 -19.69
CA PHE A 64 -3.45 -2.37 -20.93
C PHE A 64 -4.88 -2.88 -20.72
N LEU A 65 -5.59 -2.35 -19.73
CA LEU A 65 -6.95 -2.80 -19.40
C LEU A 65 -7.93 -2.60 -20.56
N GLU A 66 -7.74 -1.58 -21.38
CA GLU A 66 -8.55 -1.34 -22.58
C GLU A 66 -8.37 -2.42 -23.65
N ASN A 67 -7.23 -3.12 -23.64
CA ASN A 67 -6.93 -4.19 -24.59
C ASN A 67 -7.47 -5.54 -24.13
N LEU A 68 -8.06 -5.62 -22.93
CA LEU A 68 -8.53 -6.87 -22.35
C LEU A 68 -9.79 -7.35 -23.09
N LYS A 69 -9.69 -8.51 -23.75
CA LYS A 69 -10.80 -9.13 -24.48
C LYS A 69 -11.43 -10.24 -23.64
N LEU A 70 -12.76 -10.22 -23.54
CA LEU A 70 -13.53 -11.26 -22.88
C LEU A 70 -13.81 -12.40 -23.88
N TYR A 71 -13.53 -13.62 -23.45
CA TYR A 71 -13.85 -14.83 -24.19
C TYR A 71 -14.80 -15.67 -23.36
N PHE A 72 -15.92 -16.06 -23.98
CA PHE A 72 -16.86 -17.01 -23.38
C PHE A 72 -16.51 -18.40 -23.89
N VAL A 73 -16.19 -19.31 -22.97
CA VAL A 73 -15.94 -20.71 -23.29
C VAL A 73 -17.08 -21.52 -22.68
N GLU A 74 -17.87 -22.16 -23.54
CA GLU A 74 -18.90 -23.09 -23.09
C GLU A 74 -18.26 -24.46 -22.85
N VAL A 75 -18.14 -24.85 -21.59
CA VAL A 75 -17.65 -26.19 -21.23
C VAL A 75 -18.82 -27.14 -21.28
N ARG A 76 -18.89 -27.94 -22.35
CA ARG A 76 -19.80 -29.11 -22.38
C ARG A 76 -19.26 -30.15 -21.40
N PHE A 77 -19.84 -30.18 -20.20
CA PHE A 77 -19.64 -31.28 -19.27
C PHE A 77 -20.22 -32.54 -19.90
N TRP A 78 -19.36 -33.37 -20.48
CA TRP A 78 -19.70 -34.77 -20.72
C TRP A 78 -19.82 -35.40 -19.35
N CYS A 79 -21.06 -35.56 -18.87
CA CYS A 79 -21.34 -36.45 -17.77
C CYS A 79 -21.03 -37.86 -18.27
N TRP A 80 -19.82 -38.35 -17.96
CA TRP A 80 -19.52 -39.75 -18.04
C TRP A 80 -20.33 -40.41 -16.91
N PHE A 81 -21.60 -40.73 -17.20
CA PHE A 81 -22.36 -41.65 -16.38
C PHE A 81 -21.64 -43.00 -16.43
N TRP A 82 -21.16 -43.42 -15.26
CA TRP A 82 -20.54 -44.70 -15.01
C TRP A 82 -21.56 -45.84 -15.15
#